data_AF-A0A955DMK6-F1
#
_entry.id   AF-A0A955DMK6-F1
#
_cell.length_a   1.000
_cell.length_b   1.000
_cell.length_c   1.000
_cell.angle_alpha   90.00
_cell.angle_beta   90.00
_cell.angle_gamma   90.00
#
_symmetry.space_group_name_H-M   'P 1'
#
loop_
_entity.id
_entity.type
_entity.pdbx_description
1 polymer ?
#
loop_
_entity_poly.entity_id
_entity_poly.type
_entity_poly.pdbx_seq_one_letter_code
_entity_poly.pdbx_strand_id
1 'polypeptide(L)' 'HDYPALLAEALDVVMAKKFDVAGSAGVLGITMSQLARLIRHDRHAFATVNEGRTQRGLPALK' A
#
# COMPACT_ATOMS: atom_id res chain seq x y z
N HIS A 1 -4.47 15.72 -5.26
CA HIS A 1 -3.58 15.76 -4.09
C HIS A 1 -2.40 14.88 -4.47
N ASP A 2 -1.22 15.46 -4.57
CA ASP A 2 -0.06 14.71 -5.05
C ASP A 2 0.67 14.10 -3.86
N TYR A 3 1.09 12.85 -4.00
CA TYR A 3 1.84 12.15 -2.97
C TYR A 3 3.32 12.53 -3.05
N PRO A 4 4.06 12.48 -1.92
CA PRO A 4 5.51 12.41 -1.97
C PRO A 4 5.94 11.27 -2.89
N ALA A 5 6.99 11.48 -3.70
CA ALA A 5 7.42 10.52 -4.73
C ALA A 5 7.58 9.08 -4.21
N LEU A 6 8.15 8.92 -3.02
CA LEU A 6 8.31 7.62 -2.37
C LEU A 6 6.98 6.91 -2.10
N LEU A 7 5.94 7.65 -1.68
CA LEU A 7 4.62 7.08 -1.44
C LEU A 7 3.93 6.75 -2.76
N ALA A 8 4.06 7.59 -3.79
CA ALA A 8 3.51 7.32 -5.12
C ALA A 8 4.09 6.02 -5.70
N GLU A 9 5.42 5.87 -5.71
CA GLU A 9 6.09 4.67 -6.21
C GLU A 9 5.69 3.41 -5.42
N ALA A 10 5.59 3.53 -4.08
CA ALA A 10 5.12 2.43 -3.25
C ALA A 10 3.67 2.00 -3.59
N LEU A 11 2.78 2.97 -3.86
CA LEU A 11 1.40 2.70 -4.26
C LEU A 11 1.31 2.06 -5.64
N ASP A 12 2.15 2.47 -6.59
CA ASP A 12 2.22 1.86 -7.93
C ASP A 12 2.56 0.37 -7.83
N VAL A 13 3.55 0.02 -6.99
CA VAL A 13 3.90 -1.39 -6.73
C VAL A 13 2.72 -2.13 -6.09
N VAL A 14 2.06 -1.53 -5.09
CA VAL A 14 0.89 -2.15 -4.43
C VAL A 14 -0.25 -2.42 -5.41
N MET A 15 -0.55 -1.48 -6.30
CA MET A 15 -1.58 -1.65 -7.32
C MET A 15 -1.20 -2.72 -8.34
N ALA A 16 0.05 -2.71 -8.82
CA ALA A 16 0.58 -3.72 -9.73
C ALA A 16 0.54 -5.14 -9.12
N LYS A 17 0.74 -5.25 -7.81
CA LYS A 17 0.67 -6.49 -7.03
C LYS A 17 -0.74 -6.84 -6.54
N LYS A 18 -1.78 -6.24 -7.12
CA LYS A 18 -3.19 -6.53 -6.77
C LYS A 18 -3.48 -6.35 -5.27
N PHE A 19 -2.92 -5.30 -4.68
CA PHE A 19 -3.08 -4.93 -3.27
C PHE A 19 -2.49 -5.94 -2.27
N ASP A 20 -1.61 -6.84 -2.72
CA ASP A 20 -0.75 -7.65 -1.86
C ASP A 20 0.39 -6.80 -1.27
N VAL A 21 0.13 -6.23 -0.09
CA VAL A 21 1.08 -5.38 0.63
C VAL A 21 2.32 -6.15 1.08
N ALA A 22 2.21 -7.44 1.38
CA ALA A 22 3.37 -8.24 1.79
C ALA A 22 4.29 -8.51 0.59
N GLY A 23 3.72 -8.95 -0.53
CA GLY A 23 4.46 -9.12 -1.78
C GLY A 23 5.05 -7.83 -2.32
N SER A 24 4.37 -6.69 -2.14
CA SER A 24 4.87 -5.37 -2.53
C SER A 24 6.06 -4.92 -1.70
N ALA A 25 6.02 -5.15 -0.39
CA ALA A 25 7.14 -4.83 0.50
C ALA A 25 8.40 -5.63 0.11
N GLY A 26 8.23 -6.90 -0.27
CA GLY A 26 9.32 -7.72 -0.80
C GLY A 26 9.94 -7.16 -2.08
N VAL A 27 9.13 -6.64 -3.02
CA VAL A 27 9.62 -5.97 -4.24
C VAL A 27 10.38 -4.69 -3.92
N LEU A 28 9.89 -3.91 -2.94
CA LEU A 28 10.51 -2.66 -2.50
C LEU A 28 11.73 -2.85 -1.57
N GLY A 29 12.08 -4.09 -1.23
CA GLY A 29 13.20 -4.38 -0.32
C GLY A 29 13.00 -3.91 1.12
N ILE A 30 11.75 -3.70 1.55
CA ILE A 30 11.40 -3.26 2.91
C ILE A 30 10.47 -4.27 3.59
N THR A 31 10.29 -4.11 4.90
CA THR A 31 9.32 -4.93 5.64
C THR A 31 7.88 -4.49 5.37
N MET A 32 6.93 -5.42 5.48
CA MET A 32 5.50 -5.12 5.38
C MET A 32 5.06 -4.04 6.39
N SER A 33 5.63 -4.04 7.60
CA SER A 33 5.28 -3.05 8.63
C SER A 33 5.77 -1.65 8.29
N GLN A 34 6.94 -1.52 7.64
CA GLN A 34 7.43 -0.25 7.11
C GLN A 34 6.52 0.27 5.99
N LEU A 35 6.15 -0.60 5.03
CA LEU A 35 5.24 -0.22 3.94
C LEU A 35 3.86 0.20 4.47
N ALA A 36 3.27 -0.58 5.38
CA ALA A 36 1.99 -0.24 5.99
C ALA A 36 2.05 1.08 6.78
N ARG A 37 3.18 1.38 7.44
CA ARG A 37 3.38 2.67 8.12
C ARG A 37 3.47 3.82 7.12
N LEU A 38 4.25 3.65 6.04
CA LEU A 38 4.36 4.63 4.95
C LEU A 38 2.98 4.98 4.37
N ILE A 39 2.17 3.98 4.05
CA ILE A 39 0.82 4.19 3.50
C ILE A 39 -0.10 4.90 4.51
N ARG A 40 -0.04 4.54 5.81
CA ARG A 40 -0.87 5.17 6.86
C ARG A 40 -0.59 6.65 7.08
N HIS A 41 0.58 7.15 6.69
CA HIS A 41 0.89 8.58 6.83
C HIS A 41 -0.02 9.46 5.98
N ASP A 42 -0.65 8.91 4.94
CA ASP A 42 -1.67 9.58 4.15
C ASP A 42 -3.02 8.86 4.27
N ARG A 43 -4.04 9.59 4.76
CA ARG A 43 -5.38 9.01 5.00
C ARG A 43 -6.06 8.55 3.70
N HIS A 44 -5.83 9.25 2.59
CA HIS A 44 -6.44 8.91 1.31
C HIS A 44 -5.79 7.65 0.74
N ALA A 45 -4.45 7.58 0.72
CA ALA A 45 -3.71 6.40 0.30
C ALA A 45 -4.10 5.16 1.12
N PHE A 46 -4.22 5.31 2.44
CA PHE A 46 -4.63 4.22 3.32
C PHE A 46 -6.05 3.73 3.01
N ALA A 47 -7.00 4.64 2.79
CA ALA A 47 -8.36 4.29 2.38
C ALA A 47 -8.38 3.57 1.03
N THR A 48 -7.69 4.10 0.02
CA THR A 48 -7.59 3.50 -1.33
C THR A 48 -7.00 2.09 -1.29
N VAL A 49 -5.92 1.88 -0.52
CA VAL A 49 -5.32 0.55 -0.38
C VAL A 49 -6.29 -0.42 0.33
N ASN A 50 -6.95 0.02 1.40
CA ASN A 50 -7.90 -0.84 2.11
C ASN A 50 -9.13 -1.20 1.28
N GLU A 51 -9.66 -0.25 0.51
CA GLU A 51 -10.75 -0.51 -0.42
C GLU A 51 -10.33 -1.51 -1.50
N GLY A 52 -9.17 -1.31 -2.12
CA GLY A 52 -8.67 -2.26 -3.13
C GLY A 52 -8.40 -3.65 -2.56
N ARG A 53 -7.98 -3.75 -1.29
CA ARG A 53 -7.84 -5.02 -0.56
C ARG A 53 -9.20 -5.69 -0.32
N THR A 54 -10.18 -4.97 0.21
CA THR A 54 -11.50 -5.52 0.54
C THR A 54 -12.25 -5.98 -0.71
N GLN A 55 -12.18 -5.21 -1.81
CA GLN A 55 -12.74 -5.60 -3.12
C GLN A 55 -12.14 -6.92 -3.66
N ARG A 56 -10.95 -7.31 -3.19
CA ARG A 56 -10.25 -8.55 -3.58
C ARG A 56 -10.37 -9.66 -2.51
N GLY A 57 -11.21 -9.47 -1.49
CA GLY A 57 -11.36 -10.42 -0.38
C GLY A 57 -10.17 -10.47 0.57
N LEU A 58 -9.25 -9.49 0.51
CA LEU A 58 -8.11 -9.39 1.41
C LEU A 58 -8.50 -8.61 2.67
N PRO A 59 -7.95 -8.96 3.85
CA PRO A 59 -8.22 -8.22 5.08
C PRO A 59 -7.65 -6.80 5.01
N ALA A 60 -8.39 -5.80 5.48
CA ALA A 60 -7.90 -4.43 5.57
C ALA A 60 -6.63 -4.33 6.45
N LEU A 61 -5.75 -3.41 6.11
CA LEU A 61 -4.69 -2.97 7.00
C LEU A 61 -5.32 -2.28 8.21
N LYS A 62 -4.78 -2.59 9.40
CA LYS A 62 -5.13 -1.93 10.66
C LYS A 62 -4.47 -0.57 10.78
#